data_AF-A0A059BNA3-F1
#
_entry.id   AF-A0A059BNA3-F1
#
_cell.length_a   1.000
_cell.length_b   1.000
_cell.length_c   1.000
_cell.angle_alpha   90.00
_cell.angle_beta   90.00
_cell.angle_gamma   90.00
#
_symmetry.space_group_name_H-M   'P 1'
#
loop_
_entity.id
_entity.type
_entity.pdbx_description
1 polymer ?
#
loop_
_entity_poly.entity_id
_entity_poly.type
_entity_poly.pdbx_seq_one_letter_code
_entity_poly.pdbx_strand_id
1 'polypeptide(L)'
;MNGPYNVSLHFAEIGFTGNESYRSLGRRAFNVYIQGNLVWKDFNIEIEAGGVGKPVIRNFTANVTKGTLEIRLYWAGKGTNGIPTRGVYGPLISAISIYS
;
A
#
# COMPACT_ATOMS: atom_id res chain seq x y z
N MET A 1 -20.73 13.75 3.19
CA MET A 1 -20.46 14.99 2.43
C MET A 1 -19.81 14.62 1.11
N ASN A 2 -20.04 15.41 0.07
CA ASN A 2 -19.46 15.22 -1.26
C ASN A 2 -18.45 16.34 -1.54
N GLY A 3 -17.48 16.07 -2.41
CA GLY A 3 -16.48 17.05 -2.81
C GLY A 3 -15.09 16.45 -2.95
N PRO A 4 -14.10 17.29 -3.29
CA PRO A 4 -12.71 16.91 -3.32
C PRO A 4 -12.18 16.68 -1.90
N TYR A 5 -11.37 15.64 -1.75
CA TYR A 5 -10.63 15.34 -0.54
C TYR A 5 -9.17 15.04 -0.90
N ASN A 6 -8.27 15.51 -0.07
CA ASN A 6 -6.89 15.07 -0.05
C ASN A 6 -6.80 13.79 0.78
N VAL A 7 -6.13 12.78 0.21
CA VAL A 7 -5.94 11.46 0.79
C VAL A 7 -4.44 11.21 0.91
N SER A 8 -3.95 11.06 2.13
CA SER A 8 -2.58 10.62 2.40
C SER A 8 -2.59 9.18 2.89
N LEU A 9 -1.93 8.30 2.15
CA LEU A 9 -1.75 6.90 2.52
C LEU A 9 -0.34 6.71 3.07
N HIS A 10 -0.25 6.23 4.32
CA HIS A 10 1.01 6.04 5.03
C HIS A 10 1.38 4.56 5.05
N PHE A 11 2.63 4.27 4.67
CA PHE A 11 3.15 2.92 4.58
C PHE A 11 4.52 2.80 5.25
N ALA A 12 4.82 1.61 5.75
CA ALA A 12 6.16 1.15 6.08
C ALA A 12 6.19 -0.38 5.94
N GLU A 13 7.21 -0.94 5.31
CA GLU A 13 7.34 -2.41 5.25
C GLU A 13 7.93 -2.90 6.57
N ILE A 14 7.14 -3.65 7.33
CA ILE A 14 7.51 -4.15 8.67
C ILE A 14 7.50 -5.69 8.76
N GLY A 15 7.03 -6.38 7.72
CA GLY A 15 6.92 -7.85 7.71
C GLY A 15 8.17 -8.53 7.13
N PHE A 16 8.85 -7.88 6.18
CA PHE A 16 10.14 -8.32 5.65
C PHE A 16 11.30 -7.70 6.43
N THR A 17 12.48 -8.31 6.35
CA THR A 17 13.70 -7.83 7.03
C THR A 17 14.76 -7.50 5.99
N GLY A 18 15.57 -6.46 6.22
CA GLY A 18 16.64 -6.05 5.29
C GLY A 18 17.98 -6.78 5.46
N ASN A 19 18.04 -7.81 6.30
CA ASN A 19 19.26 -8.59 6.57
C ASN A 19 19.37 -9.83 5.64
N GLU A 20 20.48 -10.56 5.70
CA GLU A 20 20.74 -11.77 4.88
C GLU A 20 19.91 -13.00 5.31
N SER A 21 18.63 -12.81 5.64
CA SER A 21 17.65 -13.87 5.91
C SER A 21 16.77 -14.09 4.69
N TYR A 22 16.16 -15.27 4.55
CA TYR A 22 15.12 -15.53 3.54
C TYR A 22 14.04 -14.43 3.50
N ARG A 23 13.72 -13.82 4.65
CA ARG A 23 12.74 -12.74 4.74
C ARG A 23 13.09 -11.48 3.92
N SER A 24 14.35 -11.25 3.52
CA SER A 24 14.73 -10.13 2.64
C SER A 24 14.43 -10.35 1.16
N LEU A 25 14.17 -11.61 0.76
CA LEU A 25 13.73 -11.93 -0.60
C LEU A 25 12.24 -11.60 -0.82
N GLY A 26 11.53 -11.29 0.26
CA GLY A 26 10.13 -10.96 0.24
C GLY A 26 9.85 -9.61 -0.41
N ARG A 27 8.79 -9.55 -1.23
CA ARG A 27 8.30 -8.32 -1.84
C ARG A 27 6.81 -8.19 -1.60
N ARG A 28 6.39 -7.06 -1.06
CA ARG A 28 4.98 -6.71 -0.92
C ARG A 28 4.60 -5.78 -2.06
N ALA A 29 3.87 -6.30 -3.04
CA ALA A 29 3.38 -5.52 -4.17
C ALA A 29 1.87 -5.65 -4.29
N PHE A 30 1.17 -4.54 -4.41
CA PHE A 30 -0.28 -4.49 -4.57
C PHE A 30 -0.72 -3.25 -5.35
N ASN A 31 -1.93 -3.30 -5.91
CA ASN A 31 -2.54 -2.16 -6.56
C ASN A 31 -3.27 -1.29 -5.53
N VAL A 32 -3.24 0.01 -5.73
CA VAL A 32 -3.99 1.00 -4.96
C VAL A 32 -5.06 1.60 -5.86
N TYR A 33 -6.31 1.51 -5.42
CA TYR A 33 -7.44 2.17 -6.07
C TYR A 33 -8.06 3.19 -5.13
N ILE A 34 -8.48 4.32 -5.69
CA ILE A 34 -9.26 5.34 -5.00
C ILE A 34 -10.47 5.69 -5.87
N GLN A 35 -11.67 5.62 -5.29
CA GLN A 35 -12.93 5.80 -6.03
C GLN A 35 -13.02 4.92 -7.30
N GLY A 36 -12.61 3.65 -7.18
CA GLY A 36 -12.57 2.70 -8.30
C GLY A 36 -11.44 2.91 -9.32
N ASN A 37 -10.73 4.04 -9.29
CA ASN A 37 -9.65 4.35 -10.23
C ASN A 37 -8.32 3.76 -9.74
N LEU A 38 -7.57 3.10 -10.63
CA LEU A 38 -6.22 2.60 -10.33
C LEU A 38 -5.26 3.79 -10.23
N VAL A 39 -4.87 4.18 -9.01
CA VAL A 39 -3.95 5.30 -8.78
C VAL A 39 -2.51 4.86 -8.64
N TRP A 40 -2.27 3.58 -8.32
CA TRP A 40 -0.93 3.01 -8.31
C TRP A 40 -0.98 1.51 -8.62
N LYS A 41 -0.24 1.07 -9.63
CA LYS A 41 -0.12 -0.33 -10.00
C LYS A 41 1.15 -0.93 -9.41
N ASP A 42 1.07 -2.16 -8.90
CA ASP A 42 2.21 -2.92 -8.38
C ASP A 42 3.05 -2.15 -7.34
N PHE A 43 2.39 -1.33 -6.50
CA PHE A 43 3.01 -0.52 -5.46
C PHE A 43 3.80 -1.40 -4.49
N ASN A 44 5.10 -1.15 -4.39
CA ASN A 44 6.00 -1.86 -3.48
C ASN A 44 6.52 -0.92 -2.39
N ILE A 45 6.15 -1.19 -1.14
CA ILE A 45 6.44 -0.29 -0.01
C ILE A 45 7.95 -0.12 0.19
N GLU A 46 8.71 -1.22 0.18
CA GLU A 46 10.16 -1.19 0.43
C GLU A 46 10.88 -0.37 -0.63
N ILE A 47 10.55 -0.60 -1.91
CA ILE A 47 11.16 0.13 -3.03
C ILE A 47 10.85 1.63 -2.91
N GLU A 48 9.57 1.95 -2.68
CA GLU A 48 9.10 3.34 -2.63
C GLU A 48 9.56 4.09 -1.37
N ALA A 49 9.86 3.38 -0.28
CA ALA A 49 10.43 3.93 0.95
C ALA A 49 11.98 3.94 0.94
N GLY A 50 12.61 3.32 -0.06
CA GLY A 50 14.07 3.16 -0.11
C GLY A 50 14.62 2.22 0.98
N GLY A 51 13.83 1.23 1.40
CA GLY A 51 14.21 0.19 2.35
C GLY A 51 13.12 -0.19 3.35
N VAL A 52 13.33 -1.32 4.01
CA VAL A 52 12.46 -1.87 5.07
C VAL A 52 12.45 -0.95 6.30
N GLY A 53 11.30 -0.85 6.97
CA GLY A 53 11.12 -0.06 8.19
C GLY A 53 11.11 1.45 7.99
N LYS A 54 11.38 1.94 6.77
CA LYS A 54 11.30 3.36 6.43
C LYS A 54 9.86 3.75 6.11
N PRO A 55 9.40 4.92 6.60
CA PRO A 55 8.08 5.43 6.26
C PRO A 55 8.05 5.98 4.83
N VAL A 56 6.94 5.79 4.13
CA VAL A 56 6.62 6.47 2.88
C VAL A 56 5.16 6.93 2.88
N ILE A 57 4.92 8.15 2.42
CA ILE A 57 3.59 8.76 2.33
C ILE A 57 3.27 9.03 0.86
N ARG A 58 2.10 8.59 0.41
CA ARG A 58 1.60 8.88 -0.94
C ARG A 58 0.31 9.69 -0.85
N ASN A 59 0.33 10.85 -1.49
CA ASN A 59 -0.76 11.81 -1.50
C ASN A 59 -1.54 11.72 -2.81
N PHE A 60 -2.86 11.74 -2.71
CA PHE A 60 -3.77 11.70 -3.83
C PHE A 60 -4.92 12.67 -3.58
N THR A 61 -5.64 13.02 -4.65
CA THR A 61 -6.92 13.73 -4.56
C THR A 61 -8.03 12.81 -5.01
N ALA A 62 -9.15 12.81 -4.29
CA ALA A 62 -10.31 11.99 -4.56
C ALA A 62 -11.57 12.85 -4.58
N ASN A 63 -12.42 12.67 -5.59
CA ASN A 63 -13.72 13.35 -5.63
C ASN A 63 -14.83 12.41 -5.14
N VAL A 64 -15.43 12.73 -3.99
CA VAL A 64 -16.52 11.95 -3.39
C VAL A 64 -17.85 12.45 -3.92
N THR A 65 -18.61 11.57 -4.58
CA THR A 65 -19.91 11.93 -5.19
C THR A 65 -21.11 11.25 -4.53
N LYS A 66 -20.88 10.17 -3.78
CA LYS A 66 -21.93 9.34 -3.17
C LYS A 66 -21.79 9.22 -1.65
N GLY A 67 -21.17 10.22 -1.01
CA GLY A 67 -20.98 10.28 0.43
C GLY A 67 -19.96 9.30 1.01
N THR A 68 -19.36 8.43 0.20
CA THR A 68 -18.35 7.44 0.61
C THR A 68 -17.03 7.67 -0.14
N LEU A 69 -15.92 7.67 0.60
CA LEU A 69 -14.57 7.61 0.04
C LEU A 69 -14.09 6.16 0.03
N GLU A 70 -14.02 5.55 -1.15
CA GLU A 70 -13.49 4.19 -1.32
C GLU A 70 -11.97 4.24 -1.54
N ILE A 71 -11.23 3.48 -0.71
CA ILE A 71 -9.83 3.12 -0.95
C ILE A 71 -9.76 1.61 -0.96
N ARG A 72 -9.21 1.02 -2.03
CA ARG A 72 -9.05 -0.42 -2.17
C ARG A 72 -7.59 -0.78 -2.41
N LEU A 73 -7.03 -1.56 -1.50
CA LEU A 73 -5.71 -2.17 -1.64
C LEU A 73 -5.88 -3.60 -2.13
N TYR A 74 -5.37 -3.90 -3.32
CA TYR A 74 -5.64 -5.17 -4.00
C TYR A 74 -4.35 -5.91 -4.33
N TRP A 75 -4.18 -7.10 -3.77
CA TRP A 75 -3.06 -7.97 -4.09
C TRP A 75 -3.32 -8.69 -5.42
N ALA A 76 -2.56 -8.31 -6.45
CA ALA A 76 -2.77 -8.75 -7.83
C ALA A 76 -1.92 -9.97 -8.24
N GLY A 77 -1.38 -10.73 -7.29
CA GLY A 77 -0.53 -11.89 -7.60
C GLY A 77 0.96 -11.58 -7.80
N LYS A 78 1.38 -10.32 -7.68
CA LYS A 78 2.75 -9.86 -7.98
C LYS A 78 3.69 -9.75 -6.77
N GLY A 79 3.18 -9.99 -5.56
CA GLY A 79 3.96 -10.07 -4.33
C GLY A 79 4.40 -11.49 -3.97
N THR A 80 5.12 -11.62 -2.87
CA THR A 80 5.53 -12.90 -2.29
C THR A 80 4.35 -13.71 -1.79
N ASN A 81 4.33 -15.02 -2.08
CA ASN A 81 3.27 -15.94 -1.61
C ASN A 81 3.75 -16.99 -0.62
N GLY A 82 5.06 -17.04 -0.34
CA GLY A 82 5.61 -17.94 0.64
C GLY A 82 7.13 -17.84 0.71
N ILE A 83 7.65 -17.45 1.87
CA ILE A 83 9.08 -17.47 2.18
C ILE A 83 9.28 -17.65 3.70
N PRO A 84 9.95 -18.72 4.19
CA PRO A 84 10.24 -20.01 3.52
C PRO A 84 9.00 -20.93 3.44
N THR A 85 7.94 -20.61 4.19
CA THR A 85 6.65 -21.29 4.17
C THR A 85 5.59 -20.38 3.58
N ARG A 86 4.48 -20.93 3.10
CA ARG A 86 3.33 -20.12 2.67
C ARG A 86 2.82 -19.27 3.84
N GLY A 87 2.50 -18.02 3.55
CA GLY A 87 2.06 -17.04 4.54
C GLY A 87 1.23 -15.93 3.89
N VAL A 88 0.73 -15.01 4.71
CA VAL A 88 -0.07 -13.87 4.24
C VAL A 88 0.85 -12.66 4.03
N TYR A 89 1.11 -12.32 2.77
CA TYR A 89 1.90 -11.14 2.39
C TYR A 89 1.09 -10.22 1.46
N GLY A 90 -0.20 -10.04 1.77
CA GLY A 90 -1.11 -9.15 1.07
C GLY A 90 -0.78 -7.67 1.25
N PRO A 91 -1.71 -6.75 0.96
CA PRO A 91 -1.46 -5.33 1.14
C PRO A 91 -1.23 -4.96 2.60
N LEU A 92 -0.45 -3.91 2.85
CA LEU A 92 -0.18 -3.37 4.17
C LEU A 92 -0.38 -1.86 4.11
N ILE A 93 -0.99 -1.29 5.15
CA ILE A 93 -1.13 0.16 5.33
C ILE A 93 -0.98 0.48 6.81
N SER A 94 -0.25 1.56 7.11
CA SER A 94 0.02 1.97 8.49
C SER A 94 -1.03 2.97 8.98
N ALA A 95 -1.41 3.93 8.14
CA ALA A 95 -2.42 4.94 8.46
C ALA A 95 -3.04 5.57 7.21
N ILE A 96 -4.19 6.21 7.40
CA ILE A 96 -4.91 6.98 6.39
C ILE A 96 -5.23 8.34 6.99
N SER A 97 -4.85 9.42 6.30
CA SER A 97 -5.24 10.78 6.65
C SER A 97 -6.13 11.36 5.54
N ILE A 98 -7.27 11.93 5.91
CA ILE A 98 -8.25 12.51 4.97
C ILE A 98 -8.59 13.92 5.44
N TYR A 99 -8.49 14.88 4.54
CA TYR A 99 -8.86 16.27 4.79
C TYR A 99 -9.43 16.90 3.51
N SER A 100 -10.40 17.81 3.67
CA SER A 100 -11.00 18.57 2.56
C SER A 100 -10.13 19.74 2.16
#